data_AF-A0A3D3EMV8-F1
#
_entry.id   AF-A0A3D3EMV8-F1
#
_cell.length_a   1.000
_cell.length_b   1.000
_cell.length_c   1.000
_cell.angle_alpha   90.00
_cell.angle_beta   90.00
_cell.angle_gamma   90.00
#
_symmetry.space_group_name_H-M   'P 1'
#
loop_
_entity.id
_entity.type
_entity.pdbx_description
1 polymer ?
#
loop_
_entity_poly.entity_id
_entity_poly.type
_entity_poly.pdbx_seq_one_letter_code
_entity_poly.pdbx_strand_id
1 'polypeptide(L)'
;MKFYHIKDEYIAYLHDADSKVPDNKHEKRPFIGVVFSINGMDYYVPLSSPKPKHKAMKNSKDFRKINGGKYGVINFNNMLPVIEEALIEFNIQDEPDYKYRNLLQNQYRAVVDDFENIKRVAHDLYYLYQLAEDQLKPFEVAIKNRCCNFKMLESCSITYLSKSNVAATISSDVD
;
A
#
# COMPACT_ATOMS: atom_id res chain seq x y z
N MET A 1 13.75 -0.73 -4.79
CA MET A 1 12.66 -0.45 -3.84
C MET A 1 12.82 0.95 -3.30
N LYS A 2 11.75 1.74 -3.24
CA LYS A 2 11.71 3.03 -2.54
C LYS A 2 10.54 3.08 -1.56
N PHE A 3 10.61 4.05 -0.64
CA PHE A 3 9.49 4.45 0.19
C PHE A 3 8.82 5.65 -0.48
N TYR A 4 7.50 5.69 -0.40
CA TYR A 4 6.69 6.77 -0.94
C TYR A 4 5.66 7.21 0.10
N HIS A 5 5.28 8.47 0.06
CA HIS A 5 3.97 8.89 0.50
C HIS A 5 3.02 8.92 -0.71
N ILE A 6 1.73 8.99 -0.46
CA ILE A 6 0.71 9.08 -1.51
C ILE A 6 -0.14 10.30 -1.18
N LYS A 7 -0.56 11.05 -2.21
CA LYS A 7 -1.41 12.24 -2.04
C LYS A 7 -2.72 11.90 -1.31
N ASP A 8 -3.14 12.77 -0.38
CA ASP A 8 -4.35 12.59 0.41
C ASP A 8 -5.61 12.56 -0.48
N GLU A 9 -5.66 13.41 -1.52
CA GLU A 9 -6.77 13.45 -2.48
C GLU A 9 -6.99 12.11 -3.20
N TYR A 10 -5.91 11.42 -3.56
CA TYR A 10 -5.99 10.12 -4.21
C TYR A 10 -6.39 9.02 -3.23
N ILE A 11 -5.84 9.03 -2.01
CA ILE A 11 -6.24 8.06 -0.98
C ILE A 11 -7.69 8.26 -0.56
N ALA A 12 -8.16 9.49 -0.41
CA ALA A 12 -9.56 9.80 -0.12
C ALA A 12 -10.48 9.28 -1.24
N TYR A 13 -10.12 9.52 -2.50
CA TYR A 13 -10.86 9.00 -3.64
C TYR A 13 -10.96 7.47 -3.66
N LEU A 14 -9.86 6.75 -3.40
CA LEU A 14 -9.88 5.30 -3.29
C LEU A 14 -10.68 4.81 -2.08
N HIS A 15 -10.59 5.53 -0.95
CA HIS A 15 -11.29 5.19 0.28
C HIS A 15 -12.82 5.33 0.14
N ASP A 16 -13.30 6.30 -0.64
CA ASP A 16 -14.73 6.44 -0.97
C ASP A 16 -15.27 5.21 -1.72
N ALA A 17 -14.41 4.52 -2.48
CA ALA A 17 -14.77 3.26 -3.14
C ALA A 17 -14.65 2.05 -2.19
N ASP A 18 -13.56 1.94 -1.43
CA ASP A 18 -13.37 0.86 -0.44
C ASP A 18 -12.88 1.40 0.91
N SER A 19 -13.72 1.30 1.94
CA SER A 19 -13.39 1.75 3.29
C SER A 19 -12.24 0.97 3.96
N LYS A 20 -11.72 -0.08 3.33
CA LYS A 20 -10.51 -0.80 3.79
C LYS A 20 -9.21 -0.13 3.33
N VAL A 21 -9.27 0.85 2.45
CA VAL A 21 -8.11 1.69 2.11
C VAL A 21 -7.60 2.33 3.42
N PRO A 22 -6.28 2.28 3.68
CA PRO A 22 -5.75 2.72 4.96
C PRO A 22 -5.79 4.25 5.08
N ASP A 23 -6.21 4.76 6.25
CA ASP A 23 -6.08 6.18 6.60
C ASP A 23 -4.65 6.69 6.37
N ASN A 24 -4.50 7.73 5.55
CA ASN A 24 -3.23 8.21 5.00
C ASN A 24 -2.37 9.04 5.98
N LYS A 25 -2.94 9.44 7.13
CA LYS A 25 -2.23 10.22 8.16
C LYS A 25 -1.69 11.56 7.64
N HIS A 26 -2.47 12.29 6.86
CA HIS A 26 -2.05 13.56 6.26
C HIS A 26 -0.80 13.40 5.40
N GLU A 27 -0.83 12.46 4.45
CA GLU A 27 0.30 12.10 3.58
C GLU A 27 1.57 11.64 4.32
N LYS A 28 1.43 11.12 5.55
CA LYS A 28 2.56 10.62 6.35
C LYS A 28 2.61 9.10 6.48
N ARG A 29 1.67 8.37 5.88
CA ARG A 29 1.76 6.91 5.85
C ARG A 29 2.80 6.50 4.82
N PRO A 30 3.89 5.81 5.22
CA PRO A 30 4.84 5.29 4.25
C PRO A 30 4.28 4.04 3.57
N PHE A 31 4.40 4.04 2.25
CA PHE A 31 4.15 2.91 1.37
C PHE A 31 5.48 2.44 0.78
N ILE A 32 5.59 1.15 0.50
CA ILE A 32 6.75 0.58 -0.19
C ILE A 32 6.33 0.02 -1.53
N GLY A 33 7.17 0.23 -2.53
CA GLY A 33 6.93 -0.28 -3.86
C GLY A 33 8.08 -0.03 -4.83
N VAL A 34 7.92 -0.42 -6.09
CA VAL A 34 6.80 -1.23 -6.61
C VAL A 34 6.90 -2.66 -6.09
N VAL A 35 5.83 -3.25 -5.54
CA VAL A 35 5.86 -4.65 -5.06
C VAL A 35 5.52 -5.66 -6.16
N PHE A 36 4.66 -5.29 -7.10
CA PHE A 36 4.45 -5.98 -8.37
C PHE A 36 3.66 -5.05 -9.31
N SER A 37 3.61 -5.39 -10.58
CA SER A 37 2.84 -4.67 -11.59
C SER A 37 1.85 -5.63 -12.26
N ILE A 38 0.63 -5.18 -12.51
CA ILE A 38 -0.37 -5.95 -13.26
C ILE A 38 -1.26 -5.01 -14.08
N ASN A 39 -1.54 -5.38 -15.34
CA ASN A 39 -2.36 -4.58 -16.26
C ASN A 39 -1.88 -3.11 -16.40
N GLY A 40 -0.57 -2.89 -16.35
CA GLY A 40 0.02 -1.54 -16.43
C GLY A 40 -0.14 -0.70 -15.15
N MET A 41 -0.59 -1.29 -14.05
CA MET A 41 -0.67 -0.63 -12.74
C MET A 41 0.36 -1.18 -11.77
N ASP A 42 1.01 -0.27 -11.05
CA ASP A 42 1.97 -0.59 -10.01
C ASP A 42 1.31 -0.64 -8.63
N TYR A 43 1.66 -1.67 -7.87
CA TYR A 43 1.15 -1.88 -6.52
C TYR A 43 2.14 -1.46 -5.44
N TYR A 44 1.57 -0.91 -4.37
CA TYR A 44 2.29 -0.42 -3.20
C TYR A 44 1.63 -0.94 -1.93
N VAL A 45 2.43 -1.35 -0.94
CA VAL A 45 1.92 -1.88 0.34
C VAL A 45 2.18 -0.89 1.47
N PRO A 46 1.17 -0.58 2.31
CA PRO A 46 1.33 0.34 3.43
C PRO A 46 2.11 -0.29 4.57
N LEU A 47 2.98 0.51 5.19
CA LEU A 47 3.54 0.20 6.50
C LEU A 47 2.66 0.77 7.60
N SER A 48 2.81 0.23 8.81
CA SER A 48 2.23 0.80 10.02
C SER A 48 3.20 0.75 11.18
N SER A 49 3.26 1.83 11.95
CA SER A 49 4.11 1.97 13.13
C SER A 49 3.86 0.86 14.16
N PRO A 50 4.84 0.56 15.03
CA PRO A 50 4.70 -0.41 16.10
C PRO A 50 3.49 -0.11 17.00
N LYS A 51 2.72 -1.15 17.33
CA LYS A 51 1.65 -1.11 18.33
C LYS A 51 1.80 -2.33 19.24
N PRO A 52 1.34 -2.29 20.50
CA PRO A 52 1.46 -3.44 21.42
C PRO A 52 0.96 -4.76 20.82
N LYS A 53 -0.19 -4.71 20.13
CA LYS A 53 -0.78 -5.89 19.47
C LYS A 53 0.12 -6.52 18.40
N HIS A 54 0.98 -5.75 17.73
CA HIS A 54 1.81 -6.25 16.63
C HIS A 54 2.84 -7.28 17.09
N LYS A 55 3.27 -7.24 18.37
CA LYS A 55 4.19 -8.23 18.93
C LYS A 55 3.54 -9.62 19.03
N ALA A 56 2.26 -9.65 19.40
CA ALA A 56 1.48 -10.88 19.59
C ALA A 56 0.89 -11.44 18.28
N MET A 57 0.64 -10.59 17.27
CA MET A 57 0.13 -11.02 15.98
C MET A 57 1.09 -12.00 15.28
N LYS A 58 0.51 -12.95 14.54
CA LYS A 58 1.25 -13.90 13.71
C LYS A 58 1.36 -13.37 12.29
N ASN A 59 2.45 -13.70 11.60
CA ASN A 59 2.54 -13.47 10.17
C ASN A 59 1.50 -14.36 9.46
N SER A 60 0.89 -13.84 8.40
CA SER A 60 -0.10 -14.51 7.56
C SER A 60 0.07 -14.06 6.10
N LYS A 61 -0.77 -14.56 5.19
CA LYS A 61 -0.69 -14.18 3.77
C LYS A 61 -1.00 -12.69 3.53
N ASP A 62 -1.72 -12.06 4.45
CA ASP A 62 -2.11 -10.65 4.40
C ASP A 62 -1.32 -9.71 5.32
N PHE A 63 -0.47 -10.24 6.19
CA PHE A 63 0.16 -9.43 7.25
C PHE A 63 1.56 -9.93 7.59
N ARG A 64 2.50 -9.00 7.77
CA ARG A 64 3.87 -9.31 8.16
C ARG A 64 4.45 -8.33 9.17
N LYS A 65 5.10 -8.88 10.18
CA LYS A 65 5.84 -8.13 11.18
C LYS A 65 7.20 -7.68 10.65
N ILE A 66 7.59 -6.45 10.98
CA ILE A 66 8.94 -5.93 10.74
C ILE A 66 9.72 -6.08 12.04
N ASN A 67 10.79 -6.88 12.01
CA ASN A 67 11.62 -7.22 13.16
C ASN A 67 10.77 -7.66 14.38
N GLY A 68 9.98 -8.72 14.21
CA GLY A 68 9.11 -9.26 15.27
C GLY A 68 8.01 -8.30 15.74
N GLY A 69 7.75 -7.21 15.01
CA GLY A 69 6.77 -6.17 15.35
C GLY A 69 7.40 -4.97 16.04
N LYS A 70 8.72 -5.00 16.32
CA LYS A 70 9.48 -3.91 16.93
C LYS A 70 9.48 -2.66 16.06
N TYR A 71 9.53 -2.83 14.74
CA TYR A 71 9.53 -1.74 13.77
C TYR A 71 8.21 -1.62 13.01
N GLY A 72 7.14 -2.23 13.53
CA GLY A 72 5.83 -2.15 12.91
C GLY A 72 5.55 -3.33 12.01
N VAL A 73 4.69 -3.11 11.02
CA VAL A 73 4.07 -4.17 10.20
C VAL A 73 3.86 -3.70 8.77
N ILE A 74 3.73 -4.66 7.86
CA ILE A 74 3.31 -4.51 6.47
C ILE A 74 1.90 -5.12 6.38
N ASN A 75 0.93 -4.36 5.87
CA ASN A 75 -0.46 -4.82 5.71
C ASN A 75 -0.75 -5.06 4.22
N PHE A 76 -0.50 -6.28 3.73
CA PHE A 76 -0.71 -6.63 2.33
C PHE A 76 -2.18 -6.61 1.93
N ASN A 77 -3.11 -6.91 2.86
CA ASN A 77 -4.55 -6.75 2.61
C ASN A 77 -4.95 -5.30 2.26
N ASN A 78 -4.11 -4.32 2.60
CA ASN A 78 -4.36 -2.90 2.34
C ASN A 78 -3.46 -2.35 1.22
N MET A 79 -2.88 -3.21 0.37
CA MET A 79 -2.12 -2.76 -0.79
C MET A 79 -3.00 -2.09 -1.84
N LEU A 80 -2.44 -1.11 -2.53
CA LEU A 80 -3.18 -0.24 -3.45
C LEU A 80 -2.50 -0.21 -4.82
N PRO A 81 -3.28 -0.18 -5.92
CA PRO A 81 -2.80 0.33 -7.19
C PRO A 81 -2.63 1.85 -7.08
N VAL A 82 -1.48 2.37 -7.50
CA VAL A 82 -1.17 3.81 -7.39
C VAL A 82 -0.66 4.31 -8.73
N ILE A 83 -1.24 5.42 -9.19
CA ILE A 83 -0.79 6.13 -10.38
C ILE A 83 0.45 6.98 -10.03
N GLU A 84 1.32 7.20 -11.01
CA GLU A 84 2.59 7.90 -10.81
C GLU A 84 2.37 9.33 -10.26
N GLU A 85 1.34 10.02 -10.75
CA GLU A 85 1.01 11.40 -10.38
C GLU A 85 0.54 11.54 -8.92
N ALA A 86 0.18 10.44 -8.27
CA ALA A 86 -0.23 10.40 -6.87
C ALA A 86 0.92 10.06 -5.91
N LEU A 87 2.08 9.67 -6.43
CA LEU A 87 3.25 9.34 -5.61
C LEU A 87 3.97 10.60 -5.15
N ILE A 88 4.40 10.59 -3.90
CA ILE A 88 5.24 11.62 -3.30
C ILE A 88 6.55 10.92 -2.88
N GLU A 89 7.63 11.23 -3.60
CA GLU A 89 8.97 10.85 -3.14
C GLU A 89 9.34 11.68 -1.92
N PHE A 90 9.93 11.03 -0.91
CA PHE A 90 10.49 11.73 0.24
C PHE A 90 11.81 11.09 0.65
N ASN A 91 12.70 11.91 1.19
CA ASN A 91 13.95 11.45 1.75
C ASN A 91 13.79 11.28 3.26
N ILE A 92 14.05 10.06 3.77
CA ILE A 92 13.96 9.75 5.19
C ILE A 92 14.87 10.68 6.03
N GLN A 93 15.99 11.16 5.50
CA GLN A 93 16.90 12.03 6.24
C GLN A 93 16.28 13.40 6.58
N ASP A 94 15.35 13.84 5.75
CA ASP A 94 14.70 15.16 5.86
C ASP A 94 13.56 15.14 6.88
N GLU A 95 13.21 13.98 7.45
CA GLU A 95 12.21 13.88 8.52
C GLU A 95 12.72 14.58 9.80
N PRO A 96 12.04 15.67 10.26
CA PRO A 96 12.48 16.45 11.41
C PRO A 96 12.31 15.72 12.75
N ASP A 97 11.31 14.84 12.90
CA ASP A 97 11.15 14.03 14.11
C ASP A 97 12.22 12.92 14.13
N TYR A 98 13.24 13.14 14.96
CA TYR A 98 14.34 12.19 15.15
C TYR A 98 13.87 10.75 15.45
N LYS A 99 12.84 10.58 16.29
CA LYS A 99 12.34 9.25 16.65
C LYS A 99 11.66 8.60 15.47
N TYR A 100 10.86 9.35 14.73
CA TYR A 100 10.18 8.85 13.55
C TYR A 100 11.15 8.56 12.41
N ARG A 101 12.13 9.44 12.16
CA ARG A 101 13.23 9.20 11.23
C ARG A 101 13.98 7.91 11.53
N ASN A 102 14.36 7.70 12.79
CA ASN A 102 15.04 6.46 13.19
C ASN A 102 14.15 5.23 12.98
N LEU A 103 12.84 5.32 13.22
CA LEU A 103 11.90 4.24 12.90
C LEU A 103 11.89 3.94 11.40
N LEU A 104 11.76 4.97 10.55
CA LEU A 104 11.76 4.82 9.09
C LEU A 104 13.05 4.19 8.57
N GLN A 105 14.22 4.61 9.09
CA GLN A 105 15.51 4.01 8.73
C GLN A 105 15.58 2.53 9.11
N ASN A 106 15.09 2.17 10.30
CA ASN A 106 15.05 0.78 10.75
C ASN A 106 14.06 -0.07 9.94
N GLN A 107 12.91 0.50 9.56
CA GLN A 107 11.96 -0.13 8.66
C GLN A 107 12.59 -0.35 7.29
N TYR A 108 13.23 0.67 6.71
CA TYR A 108 13.87 0.61 5.41
C TYR A 108 14.90 -0.54 5.34
N ARG A 109 15.82 -0.61 6.31
CA ARG A 109 16.81 -1.70 6.38
C ARG A 109 16.16 -3.08 6.39
N ALA A 110 15.19 -3.28 7.30
CA ALA A 110 14.52 -4.56 7.45
C ALA A 110 13.67 -4.95 6.22
N VAL A 111 13.09 -3.97 5.52
CA VAL A 111 12.29 -4.20 4.32
C VAL A 111 13.19 -4.52 3.12
N VAL A 112 14.31 -3.80 2.95
CA VAL A 112 15.27 -4.05 1.86
C VAL A 112 15.78 -5.49 1.93
N ASP A 113 16.17 -5.94 3.12
CA ASP A 113 16.71 -7.30 3.33
C ASP A 113 15.71 -8.41 2.98
N ASP A 114 14.40 -8.11 3.00
CA ASP A 114 13.30 -9.08 2.83
C ASP A 114 12.44 -8.79 1.58
N PHE A 115 12.88 -7.86 0.73
CA PHE A 115 12.02 -7.27 -0.29
C PHE A 115 11.52 -8.29 -1.33
N GLU A 116 12.36 -9.25 -1.75
CA GLU A 116 11.96 -10.30 -2.68
C GLU A 116 10.80 -11.14 -2.15
N ASN A 117 10.82 -11.46 -0.86
CA ASN A 117 9.74 -12.20 -0.23
C ASN A 117 8.49 -11.33 -0.03
N ILE A 118 8.63 -10.02 0.22
CA ILE A 118 7.51 -9.06 0.26
C ILE A 118 6.80 -9.02 -1.10
N LYS A 119 7.54 -8.92 -2.20
CA LYS A 119 6.98 -8.97 -3.57
C LYS A 119 6.20 -10.25 -3.80
N ARG A 120 6.79 -11.40 -3.45
CA ARG A 120 6.13 -12.71 -3.57
C ARG A 120 4.82 -12.78 -2.78
N VAL A 121 4.81 -12.33 -1.53
CA VAL A 121 3.60 -12.34 -0.68
C VAL A 121 2.51 -11.42 -1.26
N ALA A 122 2.88 -10.22 -1.73
CA ALA A 122 1.93 -9.29 -2.34
C ALA A 122 1.31 -9.89 -3.62
N HIS A 123 2.15 -10.46 -4.49
CA HIS A 123 1.71 -11.17 -5.69
C HIS A 123 0.79 -12.36 -5.35
N ASP A 124 1.21 -13.26 -4.46
CA ASP A 124 0.42 -14.44 -4.08
C ASP A 124 -0.95 -14.05 -3.47
N LEU A 125 -0.99 -12.98 -2.66
CA LEU A 125 -2.23 -12.47 -2.09
C LEU A 125 -3.17 -11.91 -3.16
N TYR A 126 -2.63 -11.19 -4.15
CA TYR A 126 -3.40 -10.67 -5.27
C TYR A 126 -4.16 -11.80 -5.98
N TYR A 127 -3.48 -12.88 -6.35
CA TYR A 127 -4.12 -14.00 -7.05
C TYR A 127 -5.05 -14.80 -6.15
N LEU A 128 -4.70 -14.99 -4.88
CA LEU A 128 -5.60 -15.63 -3.90
C LEU A 128 -6.93 -14.88 -3.79
N TYR A 129 -6.89 -13.54 -3.78
CA TYR A 129 -8.10 -12.71 -3.73
C TYR A 129 -9.04 -12.97 -4.90
N GLN A 130 -8.52 -13.32 -6.08
CA GLN A 130 -9.34 -13.57 -7.28
C GLN A 130 -9.99 -14.95 -7.34
N LEU A 131 -9.58 -15.90 -6.49
CA LEU A 131 -10.18 -17.23 -6.46
C LEU A 131 -11.63 -17.19 -5.97
N ALA A 132 -12.47 -18.09 -6.49
CA ALA A 132 -13.82 -18.28 -6.00
C ALA A 132 -13.81 -18.85 -4.56
N GLU A 133 -14.84 -18.55 -3.76
CA GLU A 133 -14.84 -18.93 -2.33
C GLU A 133 -14.80 -20.44 -2.10
N ASP A 134 -15.37 -21.24 -3.01
CA ASP A 134 -15.34 -22.71 -2.99
C ASP A 134 -13.94 -23.29 -3.24
N GLN A 135 -13.02 -22.50 -3.80
CA GLN A 135 -11.62 -22.85 -3.99
C GLN A 135 -10.74 -22.46 -2.78
N LEU A 136 -11.30 -21.75 -1.80
CA LEU A 136 -10.57 -21.20 -0.67
C LEU A 136 -10.83 -22.00 0.61
N LYS A 137 -9.79 -22.13 1.43
CA LYS A 137 -9.96 -22.63 2.81
C LYS A 137 -10.68 -21.58 3.65
N PRO A 138 -11.37 -21.96 4.74
CA PRO A 138 -12.10 -20.99 5.59
C PRO A 138 -11.23 -19.81 6.09
N PHE A 139 -9.95 -20.06 6.41
CA PHE A 139 -9.04 -18.99 6.82
C PHE A 139 -8.64 -18.05 5.67
N GLU A 140 -8.65 -18.53 4.43
CA GLU A 140 -8.35 -17.74 3.23
C GLU A 140 -9.54 -16.89 2.81
N VAL A 141 -10.77 -17.39 2.99
CA VAL A 141 -11.99 -16.59 2.89
C VAL A 141 -11.93 -15.42 3.88
N ALA A 142 -11.54 -15.69 5.14
CA ALA A 142 -11.37 -14.63 6.13
C ALA A 142 -10.28 -13.61 5.74
N ILE A 143 -9.19 -14.05 5.10
CA ILE A 143 -8.15 -13.16 4.55
C ILE A 143 -8.72 -12.29 3.43
N LYS A 144 -9.41 -12.90 2.47
CA LYS A 144 -10.06 -12.22 1.34
C LYS A 144 -11.03 -11.14 1.83
N ASN A 145 -11.82 -11.42 2.86
CA ASN A 145 -12.76 -10.47 3.46
C ASN A 145 -12.10 -9.25 4.12
N ARG A 146 -10.82 -9.34 4.50
CA ARG A 146 -10.04 -8.21 5.05
C ARG A 146 -9.30 -7.41 3.98
N CYS A 147 -9.22 -7.93 2.75
CA CYS A 147 -8.52 -7.27 1.65
C CYS A 147 -9.35 -6.16 1.04
N CYS A 148 -8.65 -5.12 0.60
CA CYS A 148 -9.22 -4.15 -0.33
C CYS A 148 -9.68 -4.88 -1.60
N ASN A 149 -10.72 -4.37 -2.23
CA ASN A 149 -11.19 -4.87 -3.51
C ASN A 149 -10.25 -4.39 -4.61
N PHE A 150 -9.22 -5.19 -4.88
CA PHE A 150 -8.15 -4.83 -5.81
C PHE A 150 -8.67 -4.47 -7.20
N LYS A 151 -9.65 -5.21 -7.75
CA LYS A 151 -10.22 -4.93 -9.07
C LYS A 151 -11.03 -3.65 -9.14
N MET A 152 -11.77 -3.35 -8.08
CA MET A 152 -12.49 -2.09 -7.99
C MET A 152 -11.52 -0.92 -7.89
N LEU A 153 -10.49 -1.03 -7.05
CA LEU A 153 -9.48 0.03 -6.91
C LEU A 153 -8.67 0.23 -8.20
N GLU A 154 -8.33 -0.82 -8.93
CA GLU A 154 -7.72 -0.75 -10.27
C GLU A 154 -8.59 0.10 -11.23
N SER A 155 -9.90 -0.13 -11.24
CA SER A 155 -10.83 0.62 -12.08
C SER A 155 -10.95 2.09 -11.65
N CYS A 156 -10.92 2.34 -10.34
CA CYS A 156 -10.89 3.70 -9.78
C CYS A 156 -9.61 4.44 -10.20
N SER A 157 -8.44 3.80 -10.12
CA SER A 157 -7.16 4.38 -10.55
C SER A 157 -7.17 4.84 -12.00
N ILE A 158 -7.67 4.00 -12.91
CA ILE A 158 -7.81 4.33 -14.35
C ILE A 158 -8.75 5.52 -14.53
N THR A 159 -9.88 5.53 -13.81
CA THR A 159 -10.87 6.61 -13.88
C THR A 159 -10.29 7.94 -13.37
N TYR A 160 -9.54 7.89 -12.27
CA TYR A 160 -8.88 9.06 -11.69
C TYR A 160 -7.88 9.66 -12.68
N LEU A 161 -6.97 8.84 -13.23
CA LEU A 161 -5.98 9.28 -14.20
C LEU A 161 -6.62 9.92 -15.45
N SER A 162 -7.68 9.31 -15.95
CA SER A 162 -8.42 9.84 -17.11
C SER A 162 -9.00 11.23 -16.84
N LYS A 163 -9.56 11.46 -15.65
CA LYS A 163 -10.11 12.77 -15.25
C LYS A 163 -9.02 13.82 -15.07
N SER A 164 -7.90 13.44 -14.45
CA SER A 164 -6.77 14.34 -14.24
C SER A 164 -6.15 14.82 -15.56
N ASN A 165 -6.00 13.92 -16.53
CA ASN A 165 -5.46 14.27 -17.85
C ASN A 165 -6.38 15.20 -18.65
N VAL A 166 -7.70 15.00 -18.55
CA VAL A 166 -8.68 15.91 -19.17
C VAL A 166 -8.61 17.30 -18.54
N ALA A 167 -8.54 17.40 -17.21
CA ALA A 167 -8.43 18.68 -16.52
C ALA A 167 -7.14 19.43 -16.89
N ALA A 168 -6.01 18.71 -17.01
CA ALA A 168 -4.74 19.29 -17.43
C ALA A 168 -4.78 19.84 -18.86
N THR A 169 -5.43 19.12 -19.80
CA THR A 169 -5.56 19.55 -21.21
C THR A 169 -6.40 20.83 -21.33
N ILE A 170 -7.53 20.90 -20.61
CA ILE A 170 -8.38 22.09 -20.62
C ILE A 170 -7.64 23.31 -20.02
N SER A 171 -6.78 23.10 -19.02
CA SER A 171 -6.01 24.19 -18.43
C SER A 171 -4.91 24.72 -19.35
N SER A 172 -4.34 23.89 -20.25
CA SER A 172 -3.30 24.32 -21.19
C SER A 172 -3.83 25.02 -22.44
N ASP A 173 -5.12 24.88 -22.75
CA ASP A 173 -5.76 25.52 -23.92
C ASP A 173 -6.28 26.94 -23.61
N VAL A 174 -6.13 27.42 -22.37
CA VAL A 174 -6.67 28.72 -21.89
C VAL A 174 -5.55 29.76 -21.61
N ASP A 175 -4.28 29.38 -21.81
CA ASP A 175 -3.11 30.27 -21.74
C ASP A 175 -2.55 30.59 -23.14
#